data_AF-A0A352WXG3-F1
#
_entry.id   AF-A0A352WXG3-F1
#
_cell.length_a   1.000
_cell.length_b   1.000
_cell.length_c   1.000
_cell.angle_alpha   90.00
_cell.angle_beta   90.00
_cell.angle_gamma   90.00
#
_symmetry.space_group_name_H-M   'P 1'
#
loop_
_entity.id
_entity.type
_entity.pdbx_description
1 polymer ?
#
loop_
_entity_poly.entity_id
_entity_poly.type
_entity_poly.pdbx_seq_one_letter_code
_entity_poly.pdbx_strand_id
1 'polypeptide(L)' 'ATSGDTGKAALEGYKDVKQTKLLVFYPDQGVSVMQKLQMTTQQGENVKVQAIDGNFDDAQ' A
#
# COMPACT_ATOMS: atom_id res chain seq x y z
N ALA A 1 6.36 -2.08 -4.19
CA ALA A 1 5.15 -2.92 -4.13
C ALA A 1 5.06 -3.67 -2.82
N THR A 2 3.89 -4.24 -2.49
CA THR A 2 3.72 -5.21 -1.40
C THR A 2 2.72 -6.30 -1.79
N SER A 3 2.79 -7.45 -1.12
CA SER A 3 1.73 -8.46 -1.07
C SER A 3 0.84 -8.34 0.18
N GLY A 4 1.08 -7.34 1.06
CA GLY A 4 0.27 -7.10 2.26
C GLY A 4 0.98 -6.27 3.32
N ASP A 5 1.48 -6.94 4.38
CA ASP A 5 1.86 -6.31 5.65
C ASP A 5 3.00 -5.29 5.53
N THR A 6 3.98 -5.53 4.66
CA THR A 6 5.08 -4.58 4.44
C THR A 6 4.57 -3.23 3.93
N GLY A 7 3.58 -3.23 3.04
CA GLY A 7 2.97 -1.99 2.57
C GLY A 7 2.22 -1.27 3.68
N LYS A 8 1.48 -2.00 4.52
CA LYS A 8 0.81 -1.41 5.69
C LYS A 8 1.81 -0.78 6.66
N ALA A 9 2.92 -1.46 6.96
CA ALA A 9 3.96 -0.93 7.84
C ALA A 9 4.60 0.35 7.25
N ALA A 10 4.88 0.37 5.95
CA ALA A 10 5.42 1.56 5.27
C ALA A 10 4.42 2.73 5.29
N LEU A 11 3.15 2.46 5.01
CA LEU A 11 2.09 3.47 5.05
C LEU A 11 1.98 4.15 6.42
N GLU A 12 2.06 3.38 7.51
CA GLU A 12 2.02 3.93 8.86
C GLU A 12 3.32 4.69 9.20
N GLY A 13 4.48 4.12 8.87
CA GLY A 13 5.77 4.72 9.19
C GLY A 13 6.06 6.04 8.46
N TYR A 14 5.48 6.24 7.28
CA TYR A 14 5.67 7.46 6.47
C TYR A 14 4.48 8.42 6.50
N LYS A 15 3.45 8.12 7.29
CA LYS A 15 2.27 8.97 7.46
C LYS A 15 2.68 10.37 7.92
N ASP A 16 2.26 11.37 7.16
CA ASP A 16 2.42 12.81 7.41
C ASP A 16 3.87 13.25 7.66
N VAL A 17 4.85 12.46 7.20
CA VAL A 17 6.26 12.82 7.22
C VAL A 17 6.51 13.94 6.21
N LYS A 18 7.03 15.07 6.72
CA LYS A 18 7.33 16.26 5.90
C LYS A 18 8.26 15.91 4.75
N GLN A 19 8.01 16.55 3.59
CA GLN A 19 8.80 16.40 2.36
C GLN A 19 8.83 14.97 1.78
N THR A 20 7.96 14.08 2.24
CA THR A 20 7.86 12.70 1.74
C THR A 20 6.48 12.44 1.16
N LYS A 21 6.42 11.73 0.03
CA LYS A 21 5.20 11.14 -0.51
C LYS A 21 5.43 9.65 -0.74
N LEU A 22 4.45 8.82 -0.39
CA LEU A 22 4.53 7.37 -0.53
C LEU A 22 3.33 6.87 -1.35
N LEU A 23 3.60 6.07 -2.37
CA LEU A 23 2.59 5.32 -3.11
C LEU A 23 2.93 3.83 -3.03
N VAL A 24 2.00 3.03 -2.53
CA VAL A 24 2.17 1.57 -2.41
C VAL A 24 1.30 0.87 -3.44
N PHE A 25 1.93 0.09 -4.32
CA PHE A 25 1.25 -0.83 -5.23
C PHE A 25 1.04 -2.20 -4.58
N TYR A 26 -0.14 -2.78 -4.79
CA TYR A 26 -0.47 -4.16 -4.42
C TYR A 26 -1.28 -4.83 -5.53
N PRO A 27 -1.13 -6.15 -5.76
CA PRO A 27 -1.94 -6.84 -6.75
C PRO A 27 -3.39 -6.93 -6.26
N ASP A 28 -4.36 -6.65 -7.14
CA ASP A 28 -5.76 -6.76 -6.76
C ASP A 28 -6.14 -8.22 -6.46
N GLN A 29 -5.49 -9.19 -7.08
CA GLN A 29 -5.68 -10.60 -6.74
C GLN A 29 -4.53 -11.10 -5.85
N GLY A 30 -4.81 -12.03 -4.94
CA GLY A 30 -3.79 -12.66 -4.09
C GLY A 30 -3.42 -11.91 -2.79
N VAL A 31 -4.07 -10.78 -2.49
CA VAL A 31 -3.99 -10.11 -1.17
C VAL A 31 -5.29 -10.36 -0.40
N SER A 32 -5.19 -10.69 0.89
CA SER A 32 -6.38 -10.91 1.71
C SER A 32 -7.25 -9.66 1.83
N VAL A 33 -8.56 -9.84 1.98
CA VAL A 33 -9.52 -8.73 2.14
C VAL A 33 -9.15 -7.84 3.33
N MET A 34 -8.70 -8.45 4.44
CA MET A 34 -8.29 -7.71 5.63
C MET A 34 -7.08 -6.81 5.35
N GLN A 35 -6.05 -7.34 4.68
CA GLN A 35 -4.86 -6.55 4.33
C GLN A 35 -5.19 -5.44 3.34
N LYS A 36 -6.04 -5.72 2.34
CA LYS A 36 -6.54 -4.67 1.43
C LYS A 36 -7.21 -3.56 2.22
N LEU A 37 -8.15 -3.89 3.10
CA LEU A 37 -8.85 -2.91 3.93
C LEU A 37 -7.89 -2.10 4.79
N GLN A 38 -6.92 -2.74 5.46
CA GLN A 38 -5.90 -2.05 6.25
C GLN A 38 -5.09 -1.04 5.44
N MET A 39 -4.81 -1.34 4.17
CA MET A 39 -4.08 -0.45 3.24
C MET A 39 -4.98 0.65 2.67
N THR A 40 -6.18 0.33 2.17
CA THR A 40 -7.08 1.30 1.51
C THR A 40 -7.77 2.25 2.48
N THR A 41 -7.85 1.89 3.76
CA THR A 41 -8.39 2.76 4.83
C THR A 41 -7.31 3.56 5.56
N GLN A 42 -6.04 3.47 5.12
CA GLN A 42 -4.95 4.27 5.68
C GLN A 42 -5.25 5.76 5.56
N GLN A 43 -5.03 6.48 6.65
CA GLN A 43 -5.04 7.94 6.67
C GLN A 43 -3.64 8.52 6.54
N GLY A 44 -3.57 9.74 6.00
CA GLY A 44 -2.34 10.51 5.81
C GLY A 44 -2.42 11.25 4.48
N GLU A 45 -2.05 12.53 4.46
CA GLU A 45 -2.21 13.35 3.25
C GLU A 45 -1.18 12.99 2.19
N ASN A 46 -0.04 12.42 2.62
CA ASN A 46 1.11 12.12 1.80
C ASN A 46 1.26 10.64 1.42
N VAL A 47 0.40 9.76 1.94
CA VAL A 47 0.43 8.32 1.67
C VAL A 47 -0.78 7.90 0.82
N LYS A 48 -0.53 7.05 -0.17
CA LYS A 48 -1.56 6.53 -1.08
C LYS A 48 -1.30 5.06 -1.41
N VAL A 49 -2.35 4.38 -1.83
CA VAL A 49 -2.31 2.99 -2.30
C VAL A 49 -2.96 2.89 -3.66
N GLN A 50 -2.46 1.99 -4.50
CA GLN A 50 -3.03 1.70 -5.81
C GLN A 50 -3.02 0.19 -6.05
N ALA A 51 -4.19 -0.36 -6.36
CA ALA A 51 -4.30 -1.73 -6.83
C ALA A 51 -3.82 -1.81 -8.28
N ILE A 52 -3.11 -2.88 -8.62
CA ILE A 52 -2.75 -3.21 -10.00
C ILE A 52 -3.51 -4.46 -10.47
N ASP A 53 -3.78 -4.51 -11.77
CA ASP A 53 -4.22 -5.73 -12.45
C ASP A 53 -2.96 -6.52 -12.86
N GLY A 54 -2.71 -7.63 -12.17
CA GLY A 54 -1.45 -8.37 -12.24
C GLY A 54 -1.09 -9.05 -10.92
N ASN A 55 0.12 -9.57 -10.84
CA ASN A 55 0.69 -10.20 -9.64
C ASN A 55 1.72 -9.27 -8.95
N PHE A 56 2.36 -9.76 -7.88
CA PHE A 56 3.33 -8.97 -7.13
C PHE A 56 4.58 -8.60 -7.94
N ASP A 57 5.04 -9.47 -8.83
CA ASP A 57 6.21 -9.21 -9.68
C ASP A 57 5.93 -8.12 -10.71
N ASP A 58 4.68 -8.02 -11.22
CA ASP A 58 4.26 -6.92 -12.11
C ASP A 58 4.33 -5.54 -11.41
N ALA A 59 4.27 -5.52 -10.07
CA ALA A 59 4.36 -4.31 -9.27
C ALA A 59 5.80 -3.94 -8.86
N GLN A 60 6.77 -4.86 -9.01
CA GLN A 60 8.10 -4.76 -8.39
C GLN A 60 9.11 -3.93 -9.17
#